data_AF-A0A3M6U1Q5-F1
#
_entry.id   AF-A0A3M6U1Q5-F1
#
_cell.length_a   1.000
_cell.length_b   1.000
_cell.length_c   1.000
_cell.angle_alpha   90.00
_cell.angle_beta   90.00
_cell.angle_gamma   90.00
#
_symmetry.space_group_name_H-M   'P 1'
#
loop_
_entity.id
_entity.type
_entity.pdbx_description
1 polymer ?
#
loop_
_entity_poly.entity_id
_entity_poly.type
_entity_poly.pdbx_seq_one_letter_code
_entity_poly.pdbx_strand_id
1 'polypeptide(L)'
;RSSACRQDGEGGPWANQVYHIRGYKSSGCYKDTSKRAIQTLEGKDSILDGLYWNRKDAIAKCAVAATRAGYKMFAVQNGGWCASSATAPVTFAKYGKSTSCKQDGEGGPWANEVYSIM
;
A
#
# COMPACT_ATOMS: atom_id res chain seq x y z
N ARG A 1 -22.35 -8.79 11.68
CA ARG A 1 -21.42 -9.18 12.78
C ARG A 1 -22.19 -10.17 13.65
N SER A 2 -21.69 -11.40 13.81
CA SER A 2 -22.42 -12.47 14.52
C SER A 2 -22.32 -12.30 16.04
N SER A 3 -23.40 -12.57 16.77
CA SER A 3 -23.40 -12.67 18.24
C SER A 3 -22.86 -14.02 18.75
N ALA A 4 -22.60 -14.98 17.86
CA ALA A 4 -22.10 -16.30 18.21
C ALA A 4 -20.57 -16.36 18.38
N CYS A 5 -19.84 -15.30 18.04
CA CYS A 5 -18.40 -15.21 18.28
C CYS A 5 -18.13 -15.02 19.78
N ARG A 6 -17.21 -15.80 20.34
CA ARG A 6 -16.68 -15.58 21.69
C ARG A 6 -15.67 -14.42 21.67
N GLN A 7 -15.38 -13.85 22.84
CA GLN A 7 -14.41 -12.74 22.98
C GLN A 7 -12.96 -13.21 23.18
N ASP A 8 -12.70 -14.50 23.05
CA ASP A 8 -11.38 -15.15 23.18
C ASP A 8 -10.55 -15.09 21.89
N GLY A 9 -11.20 -14.85 20.76
CA GLY A 9 -10.58 -14.74 19.45
C GLY A 9 -10.46 -16.03 18.66
N GLU A 10 -11.16 -17.08 19.07
CA GLU A 10 -11.19 -18.37 18.35
C GLU A 10 -12.46 -18.52 17.49
N GLY A 11 -13.40 -17.57 17.59
CA GLY A 11 -14.71 -17.65 16.96
C GLY A 11 -15.74 -18.35 17.85
N GLY A 12 -16.67 -19.07 17.24
CA GLY A 12 -17.78 -19.73 17.90
C GLY A 12 -18.12 -21.07 17.23
N PRO A 13 -18.99 -21.89 17.83
CA PRO A 13 -19.31 -23.25 17.34
C PRO A 13 -19.70 -23.30 15.86
N TRP A 14 -20.31 -22.21 15.36
CA TRP A 14 -20.77 -22.07 13.97
C TRP A 14 -20.46 -20.68 13.39
N ALA A 15 -19.45 -19.98 13.93
CA ALA A 15 -19.12 -18.61 13.52
C ALA A 15 -17.62 -18.35 13.55
N ASN A 16 -17.05 -17.90 12.43
CA ASN A 16 -15.62 -17.59 12.35
C ASN A 16 -15.35 -16.15 12.75
N GLN A 17 -14.29 -15.94 13.53
CA GLN A 17 -13.74 -14.62 13.75
C GLN A 17 -12.72 -14.29 12.66
N VAL A 18 -13.07 -13.35 11.78
CA VAL A 18 -12.24 -12.96 10.64
C VAL A 18 -11.38 -11.76 11.03
N TYR A 19 -10.07 -11.93 11.00
CA TYR A 19 -9.10 -10.88 11.30
C TYR A 19 -8.53 -10.29 10.02
N HIS A 20 -8.33 -8.98 10.02
CA HIS A 20 -7.57 -8.30 8.99
C HIS A 20 -6.27 -7.78 9.60
N ILE A 21 -5.23 -8.61 9.57
CA ILE A 21 -3.90 -8.24 10.04
C ILE A 21 -3.27 -7.38 8.96
N ARG A 22 -3.23 -6.08 9.17
CA ARG A 22 -2.56 -5.15 8.25
C ARG A 22 -1.13 -4.96 8.71
N GLY A 23 -0.16 -5.46 7.96
CA GLY A 23 1.27 -5.15 8.14
C GLY A 23 1.66 -3.74 7.68
N TYR A 24 0.68 -2.89 7.36
CA TYR A 24 0.92 -1.54 6.89
C TYR A 24 -0.28 -0.61 7.17
N LYS A 25 0.00 0.69 7.27
CA LYS A 25 -0.99 1.75 7.54
C LYS A 25 -0.84 2.87 6.52
N SER A 26 -1.96 3.33 5.96
CA SER A 26 -1.95 4.53 5.10
C SER A 26 -1.52 5.75 5.92
N SER A 27 -0.55 6.47 5.36
CA SER A 27 -0.09 7.79 5.79
C SER A 27 -0.82 8.90 5.02
N GLY A 28 -1.48 8.58 3.91
CA GLY A 28 -2.36 9.45 3.15
C GLY A 28 -1.91 9.69 1.70
N CYS A 29 -2.57 10.66 1.06
CA CYS A 29 -2.38 11.00 -0.33
C CYS A 29 -1.40 12.18 -0.53
N TYR A 30 -0.40 11.97 -1.39
CA TYR A 30 0.68 12.92 -1.66
C TYR A 30 0.89 13.14 -3.14
N LYS A 31 1.24 14.38 -3.52
CA LYS A 31 1.50 14.73 -4.91
C LYS A 31 2.81 14.09 -5.38
N ASP A 32 2.83 13.65 -6.64
CA ASP A 32 4.03 13.16 -7.32
C ASP A 32 4.25 13.91 -8.64
N THR A 33 5.46 13.79 -9.19
CA THR A 33 5.83 14.42 -10.46
C THR A 33 6.76 13.51 -11.26
N SER A 34 7.14 13.93 -12.47
CA SER A 34 8.16 13.22 -13.27
C SER A 34 9.50 13.07 -12.53
N LYS A 35 9.87 14.05 -11.71
CA LYS A 35 10.93 13.91 -10.69
C LYS A 35 10.31 13.22 -9.47
N ARG A 36 10.34 11.90 -9.46
CA ARG A 36 9.63 11.08 -8.46
C ARG A 36 9.96 11.44 -7.02
N ALA A 37 8.94 11.50 -6.16
CA ALA A 37 9.09 11.63 -4.71
C ALA A 37 9.69 10.35 -4.09
N ILE A 38 9.28 9.18 -4.59
CA ILE A 38 9.78 7.87 -4.17
C ILE A 38 10.15 7.08 -5.43
N GLN A 39 11.28 6.37 -5.41
CA GLN A 39 11.75 5.61 -6.56
C GLN A 39 10.85 4.40 -6.85
N THR A 40 10.78 4.02 -8.13
CA THR A 40 9.98 2.87 -8.56
C THR A 40 10.55 1.53 -8.08
N LEU A 41 9.65 0.59 -7.78
CA LEU A 41 9.97 -0.84 -7.65
C LEU A 41 9.56 -1.67 -8.88
N GLU A 42 8.92 -1.07 -9.87
CA GLU A 42 8.55 -1.78 -11.11
C GLU A 42 9.78 -2.42 -11.75
N GLY A 43 9.68 -3.70 -12.11
CA GLY A 43 10.78 -4.49 -12.67
C GLY A 43 11.86 -4.91 -11.66
N LYS A 44 11.73 -4.60 -10.37
CA LYS A 44 12.72 -4.97 -9.33
C LYS A 44 12.32 -6.19 -8.50
N ASP A 45 11.03 -6.48 -8.39
CA ASP A 45 10.53 -7.68 -7.71
C ASP A 45 9.52 -8.40 -8.61
N SER A 46 9.70 -9.70 -8.77
CA SER A 46 8.84 -10.58 -9.57
C SER A 46 7.36 -10.58 -9.16
N ILE A 47 7.04 -10.20 -7.90
CA ILE A 47 5.65 -10.12 -7.44
C ILE A 47 4.89 -8.97 -8.10
N LEU A 48 5.60 -7.94 -8.59
CA LEU A 48 5.04 -6.80 -9.32
C LEU A 48 4.80 -7.17 -10.79
N ASP A 49 4.07 -8.24 -10.99
CA ASP A 49 3.71 -8.81 -12.28
C ASP A 49 2.66 -7.97 -13.02
N GLY A 50 2.54 -8.24 -14.33
CA GLY A 50 1.54 -7.62 -15.19
C GLY A 50 1.65 -6.10 -15.33
N LEU A 51 0.63 -5.52 -15.93
CA LEU A 51 0.53 -4.08 -16.14
C LEU A 51 0.00 -3.42 -14.87
N TYR A 52 0.71 -2.38 -14.39
CA TYR A 52 0.43 -1.82 -13.08
C TYR A 52 -0.99 -1.27 -12.93
N TRP A 53 -1.60 -0.73 -14.00
CA TRP A 53 -2.89 -0.03 -13.94
C TRP A 53 -4.11 -0.95 -13.76
N ASN A 54 -3.90 -2.26 -13.80
CA ASN A 54 -4.94 -3.27 -13.55
C ASN A 54 -4.37 -4.42 -12.70
N ARG A 55 -3.34 -4.14 -11.89
CA ARG A 55 -2.65 -5.16 -11.11
C ARG A 55 -3.55 -5.58 -9.95
N LYS A 56 -3.89 -6.88 -9.92
CA LYS A 56 -4.62 -7.46 -8.79
C LYS A 56 -3.78 -7.36 -7.52
N ASP A 57 -4.44 -7.01 -6.42
CA ASP A 57 -3.82 -6.89 -5.09
C ASP A 57 -2.62 -5.92 -5.06
N ALA A 58 -2.67 -4.84 -5.84
CA ALA A 58 -1.55 -3.93 -6.03
C ALA A 58 -0.95 -3.41 -4.72
N ILE A 59 -1.78 -3.06 -3.73
CA ILE A 59 -1.34 -2.58 -2.42
C ILE A 59 -0.55 -3.67 -1.68
N ALA A 60 -1.10 -4.88 -1.61
CA ALA A 60 -0.45 -6.00 -0.91
C ALA A 60 0.84 -6.43 -1.61
N LYS A 61 0.84 -6.52 -2.94
CA LYS A 61 2.03 -6.84 -3.73
C LYS A 61 3.12 -5.79 -3.56
N CYS A 62 2.77 -4.51 -3.55
CA CYS A 62 3.72 -3.43 -3.32
C CYS A 62 4.28 -3.45 -1.89
N ALA A 63 3.44 -3.73 -0.89
CA ALA A 63 3.89 -3.91 0.49
C ALA A 63 4.92 -5.05 0.61
N VAL A 64 4.65 -6.20 -0.02
CA VAL A 64 5.58 -7.35 -0.03
C VAL A 64 6.88 -7.00 -0.73
N ALA A 65 6.84 -6.38 -1.92
CA ALA A 65 8.05 -5.97 -2.64
C ALA A 65 8.90 -4.98 -1.83
N ALA A 66 8.27 -4.00 -1.18
CA ALA A 66 8.95 -3.05 -0.31
C ALA A 66 9.56 -3.70 0.93
N THR A 67 8.83 -4.65 1.55
CA THR A 67 9.31 -5.42 2.70
C THR A 67 10.52 -6.27 2.33
N ARG A 68 10.47 -6.98 1.18
CA ARG A 68 11.60 -7.78 0.66
C ARG A 68 12.83 -6.93 0.35
N ALA A 69 12.62 -5.69 -0.10
CA ALA A 69 13.68 -4.73 -0.33
C ALA A 69 14.20 -4.06 0.96
N GLY A 70 13.64 -4.39 2.14
CA GLY A 70 14.07 -3.86 3.43
C GLY A 70 13.63 -2.41 3.70
N TYR A 71 12.60 -1.93 3.00
CA TYR A 71 12.11 -0.56 3.15
C TYR A 71 10.95 -0.45 4.14
N LYS A 72 10.79 0.73 4.74
CA LYS A 72 9.80 1.00 5.80
C LYS A 72 8.52 1.64 5.29
N MET A 73 8.51 2.14 4.06
CA MET A 73 7.36 2.80 3.45
C MET A 73 7.27 2.45 1.98
N PHE A 74 6.06 2.38 1.45
CA PHE A 74 5.80 2.20 0.04
C PHE A 74 4.67 3.14 -0.42
N ALA A 75 4.56 3.31 -1.72
CA ALA A 75 3.52 4.10 -2.36
C ALA A 75 2.91 3.32 -3.53
N VAL A 76 1.60 3.49 -3.68
CA VAL A 76 0.85 3.01 -4.83
C VAL A 76 0.32 4.22 -5.59
N GLN A 77 0.49 4.20 -6.92
CA GLN A 77 0.03 5.28 -7.80
C GLN A 77 -0.82 4.75 -8.94
N ASN A 78 -1.88 5.48 -9.25
CA ASN A 78 -2.71 5.33 -10.44
C ASN A 78 -3.06 3.87 -10.81
N GLY A 79 -3.62 3.13 -9.85
CA GLY A 79 -4.14 1.78 -10.06
C GLY A 79 -3.16 0.64 -9.80
N GLY A 80 -1.91 0.95 -9.44
CA GLY A 80 -1.01 -0.08 -8.92
C GLY A 80 0.48 0.10 -9.14
N TRP A 81 0.92 1.23 -9.71
CA TRP A 81 2.35 1.51 -9.86
C TRP A 81 3.00 1.58 -8.48
N CYS A 82 4.03 0.75 -8.27
CA CYS A 82 4.66 0.55 -6.99
C CYS A 82 5.96 1.35 -6.87
N ALA A 83 6.10 2.03 -5.74
CA ALA A 83 7.31 2.76 -5.38
C ALA A 83 7.69 2.54 -3.92
N SER A 84 8.99 2.48 -3.67
CA SER A 84 9.57 2.42 -2.34
C SER A 84 11.06 2.76 -2.43
N SER A 85 11.63 3.24 -1.33
CA SER A 85 13.07 3.47 -1.20
C SER A 85 13.46 3.62 0.27
N ALA A 86 14.75 3.51 0.57
CA ALA A 86 15.29 3.80 1.89
C ALA A 86 15.02 5.25 2.34
N THR A 87 14.93 6.19 1.38
CA THR A 87 14.66 7.61 1.64
C THR A 87 13.17 7.95 1.66
N ALA A 88 12.27 7.00 1.37
CA ALA A 88 10.83 7.25 1.32
C ALA A 88 10.31 7.98 2.57
N PRO A 89 10.75 7.68 3.82
CA PRO A 89 10.31 8.39 5.02
C PRO A 89 10.56 9.90 5.05
N VAL A 90 11.50 10.41 4.26
CA VAL A 90 11.81 11.85 4.19
C VAL A 90 11.41 12.48 2.84
N THR A 91 11.17 11.69 1.80
CA THR A 91 10.87 12.21 0.46
C THR A 91 9.42 12.08 0.03
N PHE A 92 8.61 11.22 0.67
CA PHE A 92 7.23 10.92 0.23
C PHE A 92 6.33 12.16 0.08
N ALA A 93 6.50 13.14 0.99
CA ALA A 93 5.69 14.36 1.03
C ALA A 93 6.35 15.56 0.35
N LYS A 94 7.43 15.37 -0.42
CA LYS A 94 8.24 16.46 -1.00
C LYS A 94 7.43 17.47 -1.83
N TYR A 95 6.34 17.04 -2.48
CA TYR A 95 5.48 17.90 -3.30
C TYR A 95 4.16 18.30 -2.61
N GLY A 96 4.03 18.01 -1.31
CA GLY A 96 2.84 18.30 -0.52
C GLY A 96 1.74 17.24 -0.66
N LYS A 97 0.64 17.47 0.07
CA LYS A 97 -0.56 16.63 0.02
C LYS A 97 -1.28 16.75 -1.33
N SER A 98 -2.01 15.70 -1.70
CA SER A 98 -2.90 15.69 -2.86
C SER A 98 -4.30 15.24 -2.47
N THR A 99 -5.29 15.64 -3.25
CA THR A 99 -6.68 15.15 -3.18
C THR A 99 -7.03 14.24 -4.35
N SER A 100 -6.06 13.94 -5.23
CA SER A 100 -6.30 13.18 -6.45
C SER A 100 -6.21 11.66 -6.28
N CYS A 101 -5.89 11.15 -5.08
CA CYS A 101 -5.97 9.72 -4.81
C CYS A 101 -7.42 9.27 -4.77
N LYS A 102 -7.67 8.08 -5.30
CA LYS A 102 -8.97 7.41 -5.19
C LYS A 102 -9.14 6.79 -3.81
N GLN A 103 -10.38 6.48 -3.45
CA GLN A 103 -10.72 5.86 -2.17
C GLN A 103 -10.32 4.38 -2.06
N ASP A 104 -9.93 3.76 -3.18
CA ASP A 104 -9.46 2.38 -3.25
C ASP A 104 -8.07 2.17 -2.63
N GLY A 105 -7.32 3.26 -2.39
CA GLY A 105 -5.96 3.21 -1.86
C GLY A 105 -4.88 2.96 -2.91
N GLU A 106 -5.23 2.92 -4.19
CA GLU A 106 -4.28 2.67 -5.28
C GLU A 106 -3.67 3.96 -5.85
N GLY A 107 -3.77 5.04 -5.06
CA GLY A 107 -3.35 6.38 -5.44
C GLY A 107 -4.23 6.98 -6.54
N GLY A 108 -3.64 7.82 -7.36
CA GLY A 108 -4.31 8.45 -8.49
C GLY A 108 -3.31 8.99 -9.51
N PRO A 109 -3.79 9.64 -10.58
CA PRO A 109 -2.92 10.27 -11.58
C PRO A 109 -1.97 11.27 -10.89
N TRP A 110 -0.66 10.99 -10.95
CA TRP A 110 0.37 11.79 -10.27
C TRP A 110 0.13 12.01 -8.76
N ALA A 111 -0.53 11.05 -8.11
CA ALA A 111 -0.79 11.07 -6.68
C ALA A 111 -0.51 9.70 -6.06
N ASN A 112 0.34 9.70 -5.05
CA ASN A 112 0.76 8.52 -4.32
C ASN A 112 -0.13 8.36 -3.08
N GLU A 113 -0.81 7.23 -2.97
CA GLU A 113 -1.26 6.77 -1.66
C GLU A 113 -0.05 6.12 -0.97
N VAL A 114 0.34 6.67 0.18
CA VAL A 114 1.59 6.30 0.86
C VAL A 114 1.26 5.47 2.09
N TYR A 115 2.02 4.40 2.31
CA TYR A 115 1.83 3.45 3.40
C TYR A 115 3.13 3.27 4.20
N SER A 116 3.00 3.21 5.52
CA SER A 116 4.08 2.79 6.42
C SER A 116 3.92 1.31 6.75
N ILE A 117 5.01 0.55 6.64
CA ILE A 117 5.10 -0.86 7.05
C ILE A 117 5.31 -0.91 8.56
N MET A 118 4.59 -1.81 9.24
CA MET A 118 4.61 -1.99 10.70
C MET A 118 5.38 -3.23 11.11
#